data_AF-A0A3N2C6A4-F1
#
_entry.id   AF-A0A3N2C6A4-F1
#
_cell.length_a   1.000
_cell.length_b   1.000
_cell.length_c   1.000
_cell.angle_alpha   90.00
_cell.angle_beta   90.00
_cell.angle_gamma   90.00
#
_symmetry.space_group_name_H-M   'P 1'
#
loop_
_entity.id
_entity.type
_entity.pdbx_description
1 polymer ?
#
loop_
_entity_poly.entity_id
_entity_poly.type
_entity_poly.pdbx_seq_one_letter_code
_entity_poly.pdbx_strand_id
1 'polypeptide(L)'
;MQDPTTTRPEQTVRRTPVWPHLVALVIVAATLVVGLAVYPSAPDPMPVHFDAALQPDTWAAKSLGGFLLPVIIGTAVVAVFWIIAACTPLAGTTRSDDGPHPSATASTWSTQLSPRPEVTAATTAATMRLLGDMSIATAALIAVVALTTWLGVPAWMAPWLLPVLLAMFFGSLAVSCVRVFRAQRGLG
;
A
#
# COMPACT_ATOMS: atom_id res chain seq x y z
N MET A 1 52.55 -9.14 -16.09
CA MET A 1 51.18 -9.59 -16.43
C MET A 1 50.41 -9.56 -15.11
N GLN A 2 49.79 -8.44 -14.78
CA GLN A 2 49.06 -8.25 -13.52
C GLN A 2 47.59 -8.52 -13.77
N ASP A 3 47.04 -9.43 -12.98
CA ASP A 3 45.63 -9.80 -12.98
C ASP A 3 44.84 -8.70 -12.25
N PRO A 4 43.98 -7.93 -12.93
CA PRO A 4 43.17 -6.91 -12.29
C PRO A 4 42.05 -7.64 -11.54
N THR A 5 42.33 -7.97 -10.29
CA THR A 5 41.34 -8.32 -9.29
C THR A 5 40.44 -7.10 -9.05
N THR A 6 39.50 -6.89 -9.96
CA THR A 6 38.36 -6.00 -9.76
C THR A 6 37.53 -6.58 -8.62
N THR A 7 37.79 -6.13 -7.41
CA THR A 7 36.92 -6.33 -6.26
C THR A 7 35.56 -5.72 -6.60
N ARG A 8 34.62 -6.58 -7.02
CA ARG A 8 33.24 -6.18 -7.26
C ARG A 8 32.72 -5.61 -5.93
N PRO A 9 32.25 -4.36 -5.88
CA PRO A 9 31.79 -3.76 -4.63
C PRO A 9 30.67 -4.65 -4.07
N GLU A 10 30.83 -5.04 -2.81
CA GLU A 10 29.88 -5.86 -2.07
C GLU A 10 28.55 -5.09 -2.05
N GLN A 11 27.59 -5.57 -2.85
CA GLN A 11 26.31 -4.90 -3.02
C GLN A 11 25.48 -5.15 -1.76
N THR A 12 25.61 -4.25 -0.78
CA THR A 12 24.86 -4.32 0.47
C THR A 12 23.36 -4.37 0.17
N VAL A 13 22.68 -5.44 0.59
CA VAL A 13 21.24 -5.61 0.44
C VAL A 13 20.53 -4.49 1.20
N ARG A 14 20.06 -3.47 0.47
CA ARG A 14 19.37 -2.32 1.06
C ARG A 14 17.97 -2.78 1.47
N ARG A 15 17.75 -3.01 2.77
CA ARG A 15 16.44 -3.39 3.30
C ARG A 15 15.40 -2.32 2.97
N THR A 16 14.23 -2.78 2.52
CA THR A 16 13.09 -1.90 2.30
C THR A 16 12.70 -1.22 3.62
N PRO A 17 12.45 0.10 3.62
CA PRO A 17 11.96 0.80 4.80
C PRO A 17 10.56 0.32 5.19
N VAL A 18 10.41 -0.18 6.42
CA VAL A 18 9.11 -0.60 7.00
C VAL A 18 8.27 0.57 7.52
N TRP A 19 8.89 1.75 7.70
CA TRP A 19 8.26 2.91 8.34
C TRP A 19 6.94 3.37 7.69
N PRO A 20 6.71 3.28 6.35
CA PRO A 20 5.44 3.73 5.78
C PRO A 20 4.25 2.92 6.30
N HIS A 21 4.42 1.61 6.48
CA HIS A 21 3.39 0.75 7.05
C HIS A 21 3.15 1.05 8.53
N LEU A 22 4.20 1.41 9.27
CA LEU A 22 4.06 1.86 10.67
C LEU A 22 3.28 3.17 10.76
N VAL A 23 3.54 4.14 9.87
CA VAL A 23 2.78 5.39 9.79
C VAL A 23 1.31 5.10 9.47
N ALA A 24 1.04 4.25 8.48
CA ALA A 24 -0.32 3.82 8.15
C ALA A 24 -1.02 3.16 9.33
N LEU A 25 -0.32 2.29 10.07
CA LEU A 25 -0.84 1.63 11.27
C LEU A 25 -1.16 2.63 12.37
N VAL A 26 -0.30 3.63 12.60
CA VAL A 26 -0.54 4.71 13.58
C VAL A 26 -1.77 5.52 13.21
N ILE A 27 -1.96 5.87 11.94
CA ILE A 27 -3.15 6.59 11.46
C ILE A 27 -4.42 5.77 11.74
N VAL A 28 -4.42 4.49 11.38
CA VAL A 28 -5.56 3.59 11.60
C VAL A 28 -5.84 3.39 13.09
N ALA A 29 -4.79 3.21 13.91
CA ALA A 29 -4.93 3.06 15.36
C ALA A 29 -5.48 4.34 16.02
N ALA A 30 -4.99 5.51 15.62
CA ALA A 30 -5.53 6.79 16.09
C ALA A 30 -7.00 6.95 15.71
N THR A 31 -7.37 6.59 14.48
CA THR A 31 -8.77 6.62 14.00
C THR A 31 -9.65 5.66 14.80
N LEU A 32 -9.16 4.46 15.11
CA LEU A 32 -9.85 3.49 15.96
C LEU A 32 -10.12 4.07 17.35
N VAL A 33 -9.11 4.69 17.98
CA VAL A 33 -9.24 5.31 19.29
C VAL A 33 -10.30 6.42 19.28
N VAL A 34 -10.29 7.29 18.25
CA VAL A 34 -11.32 8.33 18.10
C VAL A 34 -12.70 7.69 17.92
N GLY A 35 -12.83 6.66 17.08
CA GLY A 35 -14.10 5.95 16.88
C GLY A 35 -14.65 5.36 18.16
N LEU A 36 -13.81 4.69 18.96
CA LEU A 36 -14.21 4.14 20.26
C LEU A 36 -14.65 5.23 21.24
N ALA A 37 -13.99 6.39 21.22
CA ALA A 37 -14.37 7.53 22.06
C ALA A 37 -15.68 8.20 21.63
N VAL A 38 -15.98 8.24 20.33
CA VAL A 38 -17.18 8.89 19.77
C VAL A 38 -18.40 7.95 19.73
N TYR A 39 -18.19 6.63 19.73
CA TYR A 39 -19.27 5.65 19.63
C TYR A 39 -20.40 5.82 20.68
N PRO A 40 -20.12 6.14 21.96
CA PRO A 40 -21.19 6.38 22.94
C PRO A 40 -22.18 7.48 22.52
N SER A 41 -21.72 8.54 21.86
CA SER A 41 -22.55 9.65 21.37
C SER A 41 -23.23 9.38 20.03
N ALA A 42 -22.93 8.27 19.35
CA ALA A 42 -23.56 7.95 18.07
C ALA A 42 -25.08 7.75 18.25
N PRO A 43 -25.92 8.23 17.30
CA PRO A 43 -27.38 8.09 17.38
C PRO A 43 -27.83 6.63 17.24
N ASP A 44 -29.04 6.35 17.72
CA ASP A 44 -29.74 5.08 17.49
C ASP A 44 -31.15 5.38 16.92
N PRO A 45 -31.42 5.09 15.64
CA PRO A 45 -30.55 4.39 14.67
C PRO A 45 -29.36 5.23 14.20
N MET A 46 -28.31 4.57 13.71
CA MET A 46 -27.13 5.21 13.13
C MET A 46 -27.17 5.22 11.59
N PRO A 47 -26.55 6.21 10.93
CA PRO A 47 -26.43 6.22 9.47
C PRO A 47 -25.44 5.13 9.01
N VAL A 48 -25.79 4.39 7.95
CA VAL A 48 -24.95 3.31 7.37
C VAL A 48 -24.62 3.52 5.89
N HIS A 49 -25.33 4.43 5.22
CA HIS A 49 -25.04 4.85 3.86
C HIS A 49 -25.28 6.35 3.74
N PHE A 50 -24.52 6.97 2.83
CA PHE A 50 -24.55 8.39 2.56
C PHE A 50 -24.65 8.59 1.06
N ASP A 51 -25.49 9.53 0.63
CA ASP A 51 -25.58 9.91 -0.76
C ASP A 51 -24.36 10.74 -1.23
N ALA A 52 -24.35 11.15 -2.49
CA ALA A 52 -23.29 11.98 -3.04
C ALA A 52 -23.18 13.37 -2.40
N ALA A 53 -24.20 13.83 -1.67
CA ALA A 53 -24.22 15.07 -0.91
C ALA A 53 -23.79 14.87 0.57
N LEU A 54 -23.31 13.68 0.92
CA LEU A 54 -22.93 13.28 2.28
C LEU A 54 -24.10 13.38 3.28
N GLN A 55 -25.33 13.23 2.79
CA GLN A 55 -26.51 13.10 3.63
C GLN A 55 -26.81 11.63 3.91
N PRO A 56 -27.12 11.24 5.16
CA PRO A 56 -27.60 9.90 5.45
C PRO A 56 -28.89 9.59 4.70
N ASP A 57 -28.89 8.55 3.89
CA ASP A 57 -30.08 8.05 3.18
C ASP A 57 -30.53 6.67 3.68
N THR A 58 -29.67 5.97 4.43
CA THR A 58 -29.94 4.64 4.99
C THR A 58 -29.48 4.57 6.45
N TRP A 59 -30.32 3.96 7.28
CA TRP A 59 -30.14 3.89 8.74
C TRP A 59 -30.24 2.45 9.23
N ALA A 60 -29.51 2.11 10.29
CA ALA A 60 -29.56 0.79 10.94
C ALA A 60 -29.46 0.90 12.47
N ALA A 61 -29.83 -0.17 13.17
CA ALA A 61 -29.69 -0.25 14.62
C ALA A 61 -28.23 -0.02 15.06
N LYS A 62 -28.05 0.69 16.18
CA LYS A 62 -26.72 0.98 16.71
C LYS A 62 -25.96 -0.31 17.06
N SER A 63 -24.78 -0.46 16.48
CA SER A 63 -23.85 -1.58 16.65
C SER A 63 -22.40 -1.09 16.55
N LEU A 64 -21.51 -1.64 17.37
CA LEU A 64 -20.10 -1.25 17.36
C LEU A 64 -19.42 -1.67 16.05
N GLY A 65 -19.77 -2.86 15.54
CA GLY A 65 -19.22 -3.41 14.31
C GLY A 65 -19.56 -2.58 13.07
N GLY A 66 -20.83 -2.15 12.93
CA GLY A 66 -21.24 -1.27 11.83
C GLY A 66 -20.54 0.09 11.89
N PHE A 67 -20.45 0.67 13.10
CA PHE A 67 -19.82 1.96 13.32
C PHE A 67 -18.31 1.98 12.99
N LEU A 68 -17.59 0.92 13.35
CA LEU A 68 -16.14 0.78 13.12
C LEU A 68 -15.78 0.13 11.77
N LEU A 69 -16.77 -0.22 10.95
CA LEU A 69 -16.55 -0.93 9.69
C LEU A 69 -15.51 -0.27 8.77
N PRO A 70 -15.51 1.06 8.56
CA PRO A 70 -14.48 1.72 7.74
C PRO A 70 -13.06 1.47 8.27
N VAL A 71 -12.86 1.54 9.59
CA VAL A 71 -11.56 1.31 10.24
C VAL A 71 -11.13 -0.14 10.11
N ILE A 72 -12.07 -1.09 10.25
CA ILE A 72 -11.79 -2.53 10.05
C ILE A 72 -11.32 -2.78 8.61
N ILE A 73 -12.01 -2.23 7.61
CA ILE A 73 -11.63 -2.34 6.20
C ILE A 73 -10.24 -1.71 5.98
N GLY A 74 -10.00 -0.50 6.50
CA GLY A 74 -8.70 0.17 6.37
C GLY A 74 -7.56 -0.62 7.01
N THR A 75 -7.79 -1.19 8.18
CA THR A 75 -6.82 -2.06 8.87
C THR A 75 -6.47 -3.27 8.01
N ALA A 76 -7.49 -3.96 7.47
CA ALA A 76 -7.29 -5.14 6.63
C ALA A 76 -6.49 -4.82 5.36
N VAL A 77 -6.81 -3.72 4.67
CA VAL A 77 -6.09 -3.31 3.45
C VAL A 77 -4.64 -2.93 3.75
N VAL A 78 -4.39 -2.15 4.80
CA VAL A 78 -3.01 -1.81 5.23
C VAL A 78 -2.22 -3.07 5.61
N ALA A 79 -2.85 -4.01 6.31
CA ALA A 79 -2.22 -5.29 6.64
C ALA A 79 -1.87 -6.09 5.39
N VAL A 80 -2.75 -6.16 4.38
CA VAL A 80 -2.48 -6.82 3.11
C VAL A 80 -1.27 -6.21 2.42
N PHE A 81 -1.18 -4.87 2.31
CA PHE A 81 -0.02 -4.22 1.70
C PHE A 81 1.28 -4.52 2.44
N TRP A 82 1.24 -4.52 3.78
CA TRP A 82 2.40 -4.87 4.58
C TRP A 82 2.78 -6.35 4.40
N ILE A 83 1.83 -7.28 4.39
CA ILE A 83 2.08 -8.71 4.16
C ILE A 83 2.74 -8.92 2.80
N ILE A 84 2.21 -8.30 1.74
CA ILE A 84 2.81 -8.37 0.40
C ILE A 84 4.27 -7.86 0.43
N ALA A 85 4.51 -6.71 1.07
CA ALA A 85 5.84 -6.15 1.22
C ALA A 85 6.78 -7.07 2.04
N ALA A 86 6.27 -7.73 3.09
CA ALA A 86 7.04 -8.65 3.92
C ALA A 86 7.35 -9.99 3.23
N CYS A 87 6.45 -10.47 2.37
CA CYS A 87 6.59 -11.74 1.65
C CYS A 87 7.42 -11.64 0.37
N THR A 88 7.51 -10.46 -0.25
CA THR A 88 8.25 -10.28 -1.52
C THR A 88 9.73 -10.73 -1.45
N PRO A 89 10.49 -10.48 -0.36
CA PRO A 89 11.87 -11.00 -0.24
C PRO A 89 11.95 -12.53 -0.18
N LEU A 90 10.93 -13.20 0.38
CA LEU A 90 10.88 -14.66 0.52
C LEU A 90 10.66 -15.37 -0.82
N ALA A 91 10.00 -14.72 -1.78
CA ALA A 91 9.79 -15.25 -3.12
C ALA A 91 11.08 -15.31 -3.95
N GLY A 92 12.10 -14.52 -3.60
CA GLY A 92 13.41 -14.52 -4.27
C GLY A 92 14.39 -15.60 -3.78
N THR A 93 14.16 -16.16 -2.60
CA THR A 93 15.08 -17.12 -1.95
C THR A 93 14.82 -18.58 -2.29
N THR A 94 13.72 -18.90 -2.98
CA THR A 94 13.33 -20.29 -3.31
C THR A 94 14.01 -20.85 -4.55
N ARG A 95 14.94 -20.13 -5.19
CA ARG A 95 15.75 -20.68 -6.29
C ARG A 95 17.00 -21.36 -5.73
N SER A 96 16.87 -22.64 -5.40
CA SER A 96 18.00 -23.51 -5.10
C SER A 96 18.82 -23.76 -6.37
N ASP A 97 20.01 -23.17 -6.45
CA ASP A 97 20.99 -23.38 -7.52
C ASP A 97 21.82 -24.69 -7.36
N ASP A 98 21.43 -25.59 -6.45
CA ASP A 98 22.17 -26.83 -6.13
C ASP A 98 21.79 -28.04 -7.00
N GLY A 99 21.17 -27.84 -8.16
CA GLY A 99 20.81 -28.91 -9.09
C GLY A 99 21.93 -29.20 -10.11
N PRO A 100 22.29 -30.47 -10.41
CA PRO A 100 23.24 -30.80 -11.47
C PRO A 100 22.84 -30.16 -12.80
N HIS A 101 23.72 -29.36 -13.40
CA HIS A 101 23.49 -28.71 -14.69
C HIS A 101 23.10 -29.74 -15.76
N PRO A 102 21.89 -29.68 -16.35
CA PRO A 102 21.58 -30.51 -17.51
C PRO A 102 22.37 -30.01 -18.73
N SER A 103 22.94 -30.98 -19.45
CA SER A 103 23.81 -30.85 -20.60
C SER A 103 23.24 -29.96 -21.72
N ALA A 104 24.14 -29.32 -22.45
CA ALA A 104 23.96 -28.20 -23.39
C ALA A 104 23.11 -28.45 -24.67
N THR A 105 21.98 -29.15 -24.59
CA THR A 105 21.06 -29.35 -25.73
C THR A 105 19.60 -28.97 -25.44
N ALA A 106 19.30 -28.39 -24.28
CA ALA A 106 17.96 -27.92 -23.93
C ALA A 106 17.68 -26.48 -24.46
N SER A 107 17.22 -26.39 -25.70
CA SER A 107 16.44 -25.29 -26.27
C SER A 107 17.10 -23.88 -26.33
N THR A 108 17.35 -23.43 -27.55
CA THR A 108 17.54 -22.01 -27.92
C THR A 108 16.38 -21.09 -27.49
N TRP A 109 15.23 -21.66 -27.10
CA TRP A 109 14.07 -20.93 -26.54
C TRP A 109 14.17 -20.65 -25.03
N SER A 110 15.11 -21.26 -24.31
CA SER A 110 15.32 -21.01 -22.86
C SER A 110 16.18 -19.77 -22.57
N THR A 111 16.73 -19.14 -23.60
CA THR A 111 17.71 -18.05 -23.52
C THR A 111 17.03 -16.68 -23.64
N GLN A 112 16.31 -16.23 -22.59
CA GLN A 112 16.20 -14.80 -22.21
C GLN A 112 15.19 -14.48 -21.08
N LEU A 113 14.51 -15.47 -20.50
CA LEU A 113 13.53 -15.19 -19.44
C LEU A 113 14.14 -14.99 -18.04
N SER A 114 15.46 -15.13 -17.89
CA SER A 114 16.12 -14.81 -16.62
C SER A 114 16.25 -13.28 -16.52
N PRO A 115 15.43 -12.61 -15.68
CA PRO A 115 15.47 -11.16 -15.62
C PRO A 115 16.84 -10.74 -15.11
N ARG A 116 17.48 -9.76 -15.76
CA ARG A 116 18.76 -9.23 -15.29
C ARG A 116 18.63 -8.89 -13.79
N PRO A 117 19.56 -9.33 -12.93
CA PRO A 117 19.43 -9.19 -11.48
C PRO A 117 19.24 -7.74 -11.04
N GLU A 118 19.82 -6.81 -11.80
CA GLU A 118 19.68 -5.36 -11.61
C GLU A 118 18.24 -4.85 -11.88
N VAL A 119 17.60 -5.34 -12.95
CA VAL A 119 16.22 -4.99 -13.31
C VAL A 119 15.24 -5.54 -12.26
N THR A 120 15.50 -6.74 -11.75
CA THR A 120 14.72 -7.36 -10.67
C THR A 120 14.82 -6.57 -9.37
N ALA A 121 16.04 -6.19 -8.96
CA ALA A 121 16.25 -5.45 -7.73
C ALA A 121 15.59 -4.05 -7.76
N ALA A 122 15.73 -3.34 -8.88
CA ALA A 122 15.12 -2.02 -9.05
C ALA A 122 13.59 -2.08 -9.09
N THR A 123 13.03 -3.06 -9.79
CA THR A 123 11.57 -3.27 -9.86
C THR A 123 11.02 -3.61 -8.48
N THR A 124 11.67 -4.51 -7.74
CA THR A 124 11.28 -4.85 -6.36
C THR A 124 11.33 -3.62 -5.45
N ALA A 125 12.39 -2.83 -5.50
CA ALA A 125 12.50 -1.61 -4.69
C ALA A 125 11.42 -0.57 -5.03
N ALA A 126 11.04 -0.46 -6.31
CA ALA A 126 9.98 0.42 -6.77
C ALA A 126 8.60 -0.05 -6.29
N THR A 127 8.30 -1.35 -6.42
CA THR A 127 7.06 -1.98 -5.93
C THR A 127 6.89 -1.79 -4.43
N MET A 128 7.97 -1.97 -3.67
CA MET A 128 7.95 -1.79 -2.22
C MET A 128 7.61 -0.36 -1.80
N ARG A 129 8.15 0.63 -2.51
CA ARG A 129 7.83 2.05 -2.27
C ARG A 129 6.37 2.35 -2.62
N LEU A 130 5.89 1.81 -3.74
CA LEU A 130 4.48 1.92 -4.13
C LEU A 130 3.56 1.36 -3.04
N LEU A 131 3.85 0.17 -2.50
CA LEU A 131 3.08 -0.43 -1.41
C LEU A 131 3.09 0.44 -0.13
N GLY A 132 4.23 1.04 0.19
CA GLY A 132 4.36 1.97 1.32
C GLY A 132 3.52 3.24 1.13
N ASP A 133 3.64 3.89 -0.03
CA ASP A 133 2.90 5.10 -0.38
C ASP A 133 1.37 4.82 -0.40
N MET A 134 0.95 3.69 -0.95
CA MET A 134 -0.46 3.25 -0.96
C MET A 134 -0.99 2.90 0.43
N SER A 135 -0.16 2.36 1.32
CA SER A 135 -0.56 2.11 2.72
C SER A 135 -0.93 3.41 3.43
N ILE A 136 -0.09 4.44 3.30
CA ILE A 136 -0.35 5.76 3.91
C ILE A 136 -1.58 6.41 3.26
N ALA A 137 -1.67 6.41 1.93
CA ALA A 137 -2.77 7.02 1.20
C ALA A 137 -4.12 6.38 1.57
N THR A 138 -4.19 5.05 1.63
CA THR A 138 -5.39 4.32 2.04
C THR A 138 -5.74 4.57 3.50
N ALA A 139 -4.75 4.54 4.41
CA ALA A 139 -4.99 4.82 5.83
C ALA A 139 -5.55 6.23 6.04
N ALA A 140 -4.99 7.24 5.35
CA ALA A 140 -5.46 8.61 5.40
C ALA A 140 -6.87 8.77 4.80
N LEU A 141 -7.14 8.13 3.66
CA LEU A 141 -8.47 8.14 3.04
C LEU A 141 -9.53 7.57 4.00
N ILE A 142 -9.27 6.38 4.56
CA ILE A 142 -10.19 5.74 5.51
C ILE A 142 -10.37 6.59 6.77
N ALA A 143 -9.29 7.17 7.31
CA ALA A 143 -9.34 8.04 8.47
C ALA A 143 -10.24 9.25 8.21
N VAL A 144 -10.03 9.96 7.09
CA VAL A 144 -10.85 11.12 6.76
C VAL A 144 -12.31 10.72 6.56
N VAL A 145 -12.60 9.66 5.79
CA VAL A 145 -13.97 9.18 5.57
C VAL A 145 -14.63 8.86 6.91
N ALA A 146 -14.02 8.04 7.76
CA ALA A 146 -14.56 7.67 9.06
C ALA A 146 -14.82 8.88 9.96
N LEU A 147 -13.84 9.78 10.08
CA LEU A 147 -13.96 10.98 10.92
C LEU A 147 -15.06 11.91 10.42
N THR A 148 -15.18 12.09 9.10
CA THR A 148 -16.22 12.94 8.51
C THR A 148 -17.62 12.35 8.68
N THR A 149 -17.73 11.02 8.67
CA THR A 149 -18.98 10.31 8.99
C THR A 149 -19.38 10.47 10.45
N TRP A 150 -18.43 10.43 11.38
CA TRP A 150 -18.74 10.48 12.82
C TRP A 150 -18.89 11.89 13.38
N LEU A 151 -18.06 12.82 12.92
CA LEU A 151 -17.98 14.20 13.42
C LEU A 151 -18.76 15.19 12.55
N GLY A 152 -19.21 14.74 11.38
CA GLY A 152 -19.87 15.58 10.39
C GLY A 152 -18.87 16.37 9.52
N VAL A 153 -19.42 17.01 8.49
CA VAL A 153 -18.67 17.85 7.55
C VAL A 153 -19.31 19.24 7.55
N PRO A 154 -18.53 20.32 7.70
CA PRO A 154 -19.02 21.67 7.48
C PRO A 154 -19.66 21.81 6.09
N ALA A 155 -20.81 22.47 6.00
CA ALA A 155 -21.59 22.55 4.75
C ALA A 155 -20.78 23.11 3.56
N TRP A 156 -19.85 24.04 3.81
CA TRP A 156 -18.99 24.62 2.78
C TRP A 156 -17.95 23.62 2.22
N MET A 157 -17.61 22.57 2.98
CA MET A 157 -16.62 21.56 2.59
C MET A 157 -17.28 20.32 1.97
N ALA A 158 -18.54 20.04 2.31
CA ALA A 158 -19.28 18.87 1.83
C ALA A 158 -19.20 18.61 0.31
N PRO A 159 -19.43 19.60 -0.58
CA PRO A 159 -19.37 19.35 -2.03
C PRO A 159 -17.96 19.06 -2.55
N TRP A 160 -16.92 19.45 -1.80
CA TRP A 160 -15.52 19.33 -2.23
C TRP A 160 -14.80 18.13 -1.63
N LEU A 161 -15.29 17.59 -0.50
CA LEU A 161 -14.60 16.56 0.25
C LEU A 161 -14.29 15.34 -0.61
N LEU A 162 -15.31 14.75 -1.24
CA LEU A 162 -15.15 13.53 -2.05
C LEU A 162 -14.29 13.77 -3.30
N PRO A 163 -14.53 14.82 -4.12
CA PRO A 163 -13.64 15.15 -5.24
C PRO A 163 -12.18 15.36 -4.83
N VAL A 164 -11.93 16.08 -3.73
CA VAL A 164 -10.57 16.36 -3.25
C VAL A 164 -9.91 15.09 -2.74
N LEU A 165 -10.62 14.24 -1.97
CA LEU A 165 -10.11 12.95 -1.52
C LEU A 165 -9.74 12.03 -2.68
N LEU A 166 -10.61 11.91 -3.68
CA LEU A 166 -10.35 11.11 -4.87
C LEU A 166 -9.17 11.67 -5.66
N ALA A 167 -9.11 12.99 -5.87
CA ALA A 167 -7.99 13.62 -6.56
C ALA A 167 -6.65 13.41 -5.84
N MET A 168 -6.63 13.49 -4.50
CA MET A 168 -5.43 13.21 -3.71
C MET A 168 -5.04 11.73 -3.80
N PHE A 169 -6.00 10.81 -3.67
CA PHE A 169 -5.75 9.38 -3.75
C PHE A 169 -5.22 8.97 -5.13
N PHE A 170 -5.93 9.32 -6.20
CA PHE A 170 -5.50 9.01 -7.57
C PHE A 170 -4.24 9.77 -7.98
N GLY A 171 -4.07 11.01 -7.50
CA GLY A 171 -2.84 11.77 -7.68
C GLY A 171 -1.64 11.06 -7.07
N SER A 172 -1.78 10.54 -5.84
CA SER A 172 -0.73 9.76 -5.17
C SER A 172 -0.39 8.47 -5.92
N LEU A 173 -1.41 7.78 -6.45
CA LEU A 173 -1.23 6.58 -7.27
C LEU A 173 -0.50 6.92 -8.58
N ALA A 174 -0.92 7.97 -9.28
CA ALA A 174 -0.30 8.41 -10.53
C ALA A 174 1.17 8.79 -10.33
N VAL A 175 1.48 9.57 -9.28
CA VAL A 175 2.86 9.93 -8.93
C VAL A 175 3.70 8.68 -8.64
N SER A 176 3.14 7.72 -7.90
CA SER A 176 3.83 6.47 -7.57
C SER A 176 4.10 5.64 -8.82
N CYS A 177 3.12 5.49 -9.72
CA CYS A 177 3.30 4.83 -11.01
C CYS A 177 4.38 5.51 -11.86
N VAL A 178 4.36 6.84 -11.99
CA VAL A 178 5.38 7.60 -12.74
C VAL A 178 6.78 7.38 -12.17
N ARG A 179 6.93 7.33 -10.83
CA ARG A 179 8.20 7.02 -10.18
C ARG A 179 8.69 5.62 -10.53
N VAL A 180 7.81 4.62 -10.52
CA VAL A 180 8.13 3.23 -10.91
C VAL A 180 8.58 3.18 -12.38
N PHE A 181 7.82 3.80 -13.30
CA PHE A 181 8.18 3.83 -14.72
C PHE A 181 9.51 4.55 -15.00
N ARG A 182 9.78 5.67 -14.31
CA ARG A 182 11.06 6.38 -14.44
C ARG A 182 12.23 5.54 -13.93
N ALA A 183 12.05 4.81 -12.83
CA ALA A 183 13.06 3.90 -12.31
C ALA A 183 13.38 2.75 -13.29
N GLN A 184 12.37 2.27 -14.03
CA GLN A 184 12.57 1.25 -15.05
C GLN A 184 13.31 1.78 -16.30
N ARG A 185 13.01 3.01 -16.75
CA ARG A 185 13.65 3.59 -17.94
C ARG A 185 15.10 4.02 -17.73
N GLY A 186 15.51 4.36 -16.50
CA GLY A 186 16.88 4.75 -16.19
C GLY A 186 17.91 3.61 -16.22
N LEU A 187 17.48 2.36 -16.46
CA LEU A 187 18.32 1.16 -16.51
C LEU A 187 18.48 0.59 -17.93
N GLY A 188 17.84 1.21 -18.92
CA GLY A 188 17.84 0.79 -20.33
C GLY A 188 18.98 1.38 -21.14
#